data_AF-A0A9P3L326-F1
#
_entry.id   AF-A0A9P3L326-F1
#
_cell.length_a   1.000
_cell.length_b   1.000
_cell.length_c   1.000
_cell.angle_alpha   90.00
_cell.angle_beta   90.00
_cell.angle_gamma   90.00
#
_symmetry.space_group_name_H-M   'P 1'
#
loop_
_entity.id
_entity.type
_entity.pdbx_description
1 polymer ?
#
loop_
_entity_poly.entity_id
_entity_poly.type
_entity_poly.pdbx_seq_one_letter_code
_entity_poly.pdbx_strand_id
1 'polypeptide(L)'
;MNPFAQLNRPILSAETQRSPEVLHETLAQTLQSPSASLSDVKAQLHALRPWLVGLDPQSRYAEVSKYFAGARTLSWLWGKAYHISNDLLRAYGFLQDLAVFLVAERKDRFMEDWLFVELSKEDEAALDTNARLWRATLWRSLILAELVFATSSTLCLDAPILRLFNLHDKRRSFPSDPSPGRTSAWPAVLIIVGHVGPNDCSSTNVRLYEDLIRYAEGFEKKKQQNHFPALSVGCKLRLCHPTRPNAEPFLRQLKLQQELDRDDLPANRATFKARASLMELIKRAEVVLSLDDPQGALGWLQQTKHAYQTAFAQRGVMNIVREKIVNALGDSRKPSQH
;
A
#
# COMPACT_ATOMS: atom_id res chain seq x y z
N MET A 1 -8.24 18.37 0.71
CA MET A 1 -7.85 17.55 1.87
C MET A 1 -7.84 16.09 1.44
N ASN A 2 -6.64 15.50 1.37
CA ASN A 2 -6.42 14.13 0.94
C ASN A 2 -6.91 13.17 2.07
N PRO A 3 -7.86 12.25 1.80
CA PRO A 3 -8.39 11.34 2.81
C PRO A 3 -7.36 10.30 3.30
N PHE A 4 -6.19 10.18 2.65
CA PHE A 4 -5.08 9.35 3.11
C PHE A 4 -4.11 10.08 4.05
N ALA A 5 -4.18 11.41 4.16
CA ALA A 5 -3.45 12.15 5.18
C ALA A 5 -3.93 11.82 6.61
N GLN A 6 -5.08 11.17 6.76
CA GLN A 6 -5.61 10.72 8.05
C GLN A 6 -5.15 9.33 8.47
N LEU A 7 -4.51 8.54 7.59
CA LEU A 7 -3.83 7.30 7.98
C LEU A 7 -2.43 7.55 8.55
N ASN A 8 -1.95 8.80 8.52
CA ASN A 8 -0.64 9.24 9.02
C ASN A 8 -0.73 10.32 10.11
N ARG A 9 -1.89 10.51 10.75
CA ARG A 9 -1.88 11.25 12.03
C ARG A 9 -1.46 10.27 13.11
N PRO A 10 -0.29 10.45 13.75
CA PRO A 10 -0.01 9.68 14.93
C PRO A 10 -1.09 10.06 15.96
N ILE A 11 -1.84 9.06 16.42
CA ILE A 11 -2.38 9.15 17.77
C ILE A 11 -1.12 9.22 18.62
N LEU A 12 -0.77 10.42 19.05
CA LEU A 12 0.37 10.66 19.94
C LEU A 12 0.05 9.96 21.26
N SER A 13 0.37 8.67 21.35
CA SER A 13 0.57 8.01 22.63
C SER A 13 1.76 8.69 23.30
N ALA A 14 1.78 8.70 24.63
CA ALA A 14 2.81 9.36 25.44
C ALA A 14 4.26 8.93 25.12
N GLU A 15 4.46 7.85 24.35
CA GLU A 15 5.77 7.40 23.86
C GLU A 15 6.35 8.29 22.75
N THR A 16 5.54 9.09 22.06
CA THR A 16 5.96 9.94 20.93
C THR A 16 6.66 11.25 21.35
N GLN A 17 6.85 11.49 22.66
CA GLN A 17 7.54 12.67 23.19
C GLN A 17 9.01 12.42 23.57
N ARG A 18 9.51 11.18 23.42
CA ARG A 18 10.92 10.88 23.69
C ARG A 18 11.80 11.36 22.55
N SER A 19 12.98 11.89 22.88
CA SER A 19 13.94 12.28 21.85
C SER A 19 14.39 11.04 21.05
N PRO A 20 14.74 11.20 19.76
CA PRO A 20 15.16 10.08 18.93
C PRO A 20 16.40 9.36 19.49
N GLU A 21 17.31 10.09 20.15
CA GLU A 21 18.47 9.52 20.85
C GLU A 21 18.03 8.49 21.90
N VAL A 22 17.06 8.85 22.75
CA VAL A 22 16.53 7.97 23.79
C VAL A 22 15.84 6.73 23.19
N LEU A 23 15.11 6.89 22.09
CA LEU A 23 14.48 5.77 21.38
C LEU A 23 15.53 4.82 20.77
N HIS A 24 16.61 5.37 20.20
CA HIS A 24 17.71 4.58 19.66
C HIS A 24 18.48 3.84 20.77
N GLU A 25 18.72 4.48 21.91
CA GLU A 25 19.31 3.85 23.10
C GLU A 25 18.42 2.73 23.66
N THR A 26 17.10 2.96 23.71
CA THR A 26 16.13 1.95 24.18
C THR A 26 16.13 0.72 23.26
N LEU A 27 16.14 0.94 21.93
CA LEU A 27 16.29 -0.15 20.97
C LEU A 27 17.63 -0.88 21.17
N ALA A 28 18.73 -0.12 21.32
CA ALA A 28 20.06 -0.70 21.55
C ALA A 28 20.12 -1.61 22.78
N GLN A 29 19.56 -1.16 23.90
CA GLN A 29 19.47 -1.93 25.15
C GLN A 29 18.60 -3.18 24.97
N THR A 30 17.46 -3.04 24.27
CA THR A 30 16.55 -4.17 24.00
C THR A 30 17.25 -5.23 23.15
N LEU A 31 17.95 -4.83 22.08
CA LEU A 31 18.70 -5.77 21.23
C LEU A 31 19.84 -6.49 21.97
N GLN A 32 20.39 -5.88 23.03
CA GLN A 32 21.42 -6.52 23.86
C GLN A 32 20.84 -7.44 24.95
N SER A 33 19.55 -7.30 25.27
CA SER A 33 18.92 -8.11 26.30
C SER A 33 18.77 -9.57 25.86
N PRO A 34 19.21 -10.55 26.69
CA PRO A 34 19.06 -11.96 26.36
C PRO A 34 17.58 -12.39 26.31
N SER A 35 16.71 -11.72 27.06
CA SER A 35 15.27 -11.99 27.17
C SER A 35 14.41 -11.21 26.19
N ALA A 36 14.99 -10.36 25.34
CA ALA A 36 14.20 -9.58 24.38
C ALA A 36 13.45 -10.49 23.41
N SER A 37 12.16 -10.20 23.24
CA SER A 37 11.29 -10.88 22.29
C SER A 37 11.19 -10.11 20.97
N LEU A 38 10.71 -10.79 19.93
CA LEU A 38 10.39 -10.15 18.64
C LEU A 38 9.36 -9.01 18.80
N SER A 39 8.42 -9.15 19.74
CA SER A 39 7.39 -8.14 20.00
C SER A 39 8.00 -6.86 20.57
N ASP A 40 8.97 -6.98 21.47
CA ASP A 40 9.65 -5.84 22.08
C ASP A 40 10.42 -5.05 21.01
N VAL A 41 11.23 -5.75 20.21
CA VAL A 41 12.01 -5.14 19.13
C VAL A 41 11.10 -4.50 18.08
N LYS A 42 9.99 -5.15 17.75
CA LYS A 42 8.97 -4.60 16.85
C LYS A 42 8.40 -3.29 17.39
N ALA A 43 8.03 -3.23 18.67
CA ALA A 43 7.48 -2.02 19.26
C ALA A 43 8.50 -0.86 19.21
N GLN A 44 9.77 -1.13 19.53
CA GLN A 44 10.82 -0.10 19.51
C GLN A 44 11.11 0.40 18.09
N LEU A 45 11.21 -0.49 17.10
CA LEU A 45 11.45 -0.09 15.71
C LEU A 45 10.27 0.69 15.14
N HIS A 46 9.04 0.29 15.48
CA HIS A 46 7.83 1.00 15.11
C HIS A 46 7.78 2.41 15.70
N ALA A 47 8.16 2.58 16.96
CA ALA A 47 8.22 3.87 17.64
C ALA A 47 9.23 4.84 16.99
N LEU A 48 10.32 4.33 16.40
CA LEU A 48 11.33 5.14 15.68
C LEU A 48 10.88 5.56 14.27
N ARG A 49 9.90 4.86 13.67
CA ARG A 49 9.49 5.11 12.27
C ARG A 49 9.01 6.55 12.01
N PRO A 50 8.16 7.18 12.84
CA PRO A 50 7.71 8.55 12.61
C PRO A 50 8.87 9.55 12.54
N TRP A 51 9.89 9.39 13.39
CA TRP A 51 11.10 10.22 13.36
C TRP A 51 11.81 10.09 12.01
N LEU A 52 12.09 8.85 11.58
CA LEU A 52 12.77 8.57 10.30
C LEU A 52 12.04 9.19 9.10
N VAL A 53 10.71 9.04 9.06
CA VAL A 53 9.89 9.59 7.97
C VAL A 53 9.84 11.12 8.00
N GLY A 54 9.97 11.72 9.19
CA GLY A 54 10.03 13.17 9.38
C GLY A 54 11.37 13.81 9.01
N LEU A 55 12.42 13.02 8.76
CA LEU A 55 13.73 13.55 8.38
C LEU A 55 13.73 14.13 6.96
N ASP A 56 14.43 15.26 6.82
CA ASP A 56 14.73 15.87 5.53
C ASP A 56 15.43 14.86 4.59
N PRO A 57 15.00 14.71 3.33
CA PRO A 57 15.60 13.75 2.40
C PRO A 57 17.11 13.88 2.22
N GLN A 58 17.68 15.10 2.30
CA GLN A 58 19.11 15.33 2.11
C GLN A 58 19.92 14.89 3.33
N SER A 59 19.38 15.10 4.53
CA SER A 59 20.04 14.75 5.80
C SER A 59 19.77 13.32 6.27
N ARG A 60 18.72 12.67 5.74
CA ARG A 60 18.24 11.36 6.22
C ARG A 60 19.34 10.32 6.34
N TYR A 61 20.14 10.12 5.30
CA TYR A 61 21.19 9.11 5.33
C TYR A 61 22.21 9.39 6.44
N ALA A 62 22.66 10.64 6.58
CA ALA A 62 23.64 11.03 7.58
C ALA A 62 23.10 10.86 9.01
N GLU A 63 21.85 11.22 9.25
CA GLU A 63 21.21 11.07 10.57
C GLU A 63 20.99 9.60 10.95
N VAL A 64 20.48 8.79 10.03
CA VAL A 64 20.16 7.38 10.32
C VAL A 64 21.43 6.53 10.45
N SER A 65 22.48 6.87 9.70
CA SER A 65 23.78 6.17 9.78
C SER A 65 24.51 6.37 11.11
N LYS A 66 24.09 7.29 11.98
CA LYS A 66 24.65 7.41 13.33
C LYS A 66 24.28 6.22 14.22
N TYR A 67 23.11 5.64 13.99
CA TYR A 67 22.52 4.63 14.89
C TYR A 67 22.43 3.23 14.29
N PHE A 68 22.30 3.13 12.96
CA PHE A 68 22.14 1.87 12.22
C PHE A 68 21.05 0.95 12.83
N ALA A 69 19.90 1.54 13.18
CA ALA A 69 18.82 0.82 13.86
C ALA A 69 18.36 -0.40 13.05
N GLY A 70 18.18 -0.27 11.74
CA GLY A 70 17.77 -1.35 10.84
C GLY A 70 18.80 -2.47 10.79
N ALA A 71 20.07 -2.14 10.50
CA ALA A 71 21.15 -3.12 10.43
C ALA A 71 21.38 -3.84 11.77
N ARG A 72 21.27 -3.14 12.91
CA ARG A 72 21.38 -3.75 14.24
C ARG A 72 20.22 -4.69 14.53
N THR A 73 18.99 -4.28 14.20
CA THR A 73 17.81 -5.15 14.31
C THR A 73 17.96 -6.38 13.43
N LEU A 74 18.46 -6.23 12.20
CA LEU A 74 18.71 -7.35 11.31
C LEU A 74 19.76 -8.31 11.87
N SER A 75 20.89 -7.79 12.35
CA SER A 75 21.95 -8.60 12.99
C SER A 75 21.41 -9.37 14.20
N TRP A 76 20.53 -8.77 14.99
CA TRP A 76 19.89 -9.42 16.13
C TRP A 76 18.96 -10.56 15.68
N LEU A 77 18.16 -10.36 14.64
CA LEU A 77 17.28 -11.41 14.09
C LEU A 77 18.10 -12.63 13.65
N TRP A 78 19.25 -12.42 13.02
CA TRP A 78 20.15 -13.50 12.62
C TRP A 78 20.79 -14.18 13.82
N GLY A 79 21.33 -13.40 14.77
CA GLY A 79 21.97 -13.93 15.98
C GLY A 79 21.03 -14.75 16.86
N LYS A 80 19.72 -14.46 16.84
CA LYS A 80 18.67 -15.20 17.55
C LYS A 80 17.99 -16.28 16.70
N ALA A 81 18.48 -16.54 15.48
CA ALA A 81 17.88 -17.49 14.53
C ALA A 81 16.39 -17.21 14.20
N TYR A 82 15.95 -15.95 14.29
CA TYR A 82 14.57 -15.56 13.93
C TYR A 82 14.35 -15.48 12.41
N HIS A 83 15.41 -15.44 11.59
CA HIS A 83 15.36 -15.21 10.14
C HIS A 83 14.51 -16.22 9.32
N ILE A 84 14.05 -17.31 9.92
CA ILE A 84 13.10 -18.26 9.32
C ILE A 84 11.92 -18.62 10.25
N SER A 85 11.73 -17.89 11.35
CA SER A 85 10.65 -18.20 12.30
C SER A 85 9.28 -17.81 11.75
N ASN A 86 8.27 -18.65 11.97
CA ASN A 86 6.88 -18.34 11.58
C ASN A 86 6.41 -17.00 12.17
N ASP A 87 6.83 -16.65 13.39
CA ASP A 87 6.48 -15.38 14.04
C ASP A 87 7.00 -14.16 13.26
N LEU A 88 8.26 -14.22 12.79
CA LEU A 88 8.85 -13.15 11.98
C LEU A 88 8.19 -13.08 10.61
N LEU A 89 8.01 -14.22 9.95
CA LEU A 89 7.47 -14.29 8.60
C LEU A 89 5.99 -13.87 8.53
N ARG A 90 5.24 -13.98 9.64
CA ARG A 90 3.89 -13.42 9.81
C ARG A 90 3.87 -11.94 10.20
N ALA A 91 4.98 -11.39 10.68
CA ALA A 91 5.05 -10.02 11.19
C ALA A 91 5.22 -8.99 10.05
N TYR A 92 4.24 -8.91 9.14
CA TYR A 92 4.29 -8.03 7.96
C TYR A 92 4.65 -6.57 8.29
N GLY A 93 4.03 -5.99 9.32
CA GLY A 93 4.30 -4.61 9.73
C GLY A 93 5.74 -4.40 10.21
N PHE A 94 6.31 -5.40 10.91
CA PHE A 94 7.69 -5.34 11.35
C PHE A 94 8.67 -5.42 10.17
N LEU A 95 8.43 -6.32 9.20
CA LEU A 95 9.25 -6.40 7.99
C LEU A 95 9.16 -5.12 7.14
N GLN A 96 8.01 -4.44 7.15
CA GLN A 96 7.87 -3.12 6.51
C GLN A 96 8.68 -2.05 7.23
N ASP A 97 8.58 -1.96 8.57
CA ASP A 97 9.36 -1.01 9.35
C ASP A 97 10.87 -1.25 9.14
N LEU A 98 11.31 -2.50 9.22
CA LEU A 98 12.70 -2.88 8.98
C LEU A 98 13.18 -2.52 7.57
N ALA A 99 12.36 -2.71 6.54
CA ALA A 99 12.71 -2.30 5.17
C ALA A 99 12.92 -0.79 5.05
N VAL A 100 12.07 0.02 5.71
CA VAL A 100 12.19 1.48 5.71
C VAL A 100 13.54 1.92 6.30
N PHE A 101 13.93 1.34 7.44
CA PHE A 101 15.25 1.62 8.04
C PHE A 101 16.40 1.15 7.16
N LEU A 102 16.36 -0.08 6.63
CA LEU A 102 17.44 -0.61 5.80
C LEU A 102 17.62 0.17 4.49
N VAL A 103 16.54 0.61 3.84
CA VAL A 103 16.62 1.49 2.66
C VAL A 103 17.22 2.84 3.04
N ALA A 104 16.80 3.45 4.15
CA ALA A 104 17.39 4.70 4.62
C ALA A 104 18.89 4.59 4.95
N GLU A 105 19.31 3.43 5.45
CA GLU A 105 20.70 3.10 5.78
C GLU A 105 21.54 2.65 4.56
N ARG A 106 20.91 2.48 3.37
CA ARG A 106 21.53 1.86 2.18
C ARG A 106 22.07 0.46 2.45
N LYS A 107 21.35 -0.30 3.28
CA LYS A 107 21.61 -1.69 3.68
C LYS A 107 20.48 -2.63 3.25
N ASP A 108 19.60 -2.18 2.37
CA ASP A 108 18.48 -2.92 1.78
C ASP A 108 18.92 -4.16 1.00
N ARG A 109 20.17 -4.19 0.52
CA ARG A 109 20.75 -5.39 -0.10
C ARG A 109 20.65 -6.63 0.78
N PHE A 110 20.73 -6.51 2.11
CA PHE A 110 20.56 -7.69 2.97
C PHE A 110 19.16 -8.30 2.87
N MET A 111 18.12 -7.47 2.73
CA MET A 111 16.76 -7.97 2.47
C MET A 111 16.62 -8.54 1.07
N GLU A 112 17.32 -7.98 0.07
CA GLU A 112 17.37 -8.60 -1.26
C GLU A 112 18.02 -9.98 -1.20
N ASP A 113 19.19 -10.10 -0.57
CA ASP A 113 19.92 -11.35 -0.41
C ASP A 113 19.07 -12.38 0.36
N TRP A 114 18.28 -11.93 1.35
CA TRP A 114 17.33 -12.79 2.07
C TRP A 114 16.29 -13.41 1.14
N LEU A 115 15.83 -12.74 0.07
CA LEU A 115 14.89 -13.34 -0.90
C LEU A 115 15.46 -14.60 -1.59
N PHE A 116 16.79 -14.69 -1.68
CA PHE A 116 17.52 -15.80 -2.31
C PHE A 116 17.95 -16.88 -1.32
N VAL A 117 17.59 -16.77 -0.05
CA VAL A 117 17.85 -17.84 0.92
C VAL A 117 17.09 -19.09 0.50
N GLU A 118 17.83 -20.18 0.33
CA GLU A 118 17.32 -21.54 0.19
C GLU A 118 16.89 -22.06 1.55
N LEU A 119 15.64 -22.50 1.65
CA LEU A 119 15.14 -23.19 2.83
C LEU A 119 15.36 -24.69 2.64
N SER A 120 15.72 -25.40 3.71
CA SER A 120 15.71 -26.85 3.69
C SER A 120 14.28 -27.38 3.51
N LYS A 121 14.13 -28.62 3.05
CA LYS A 121 12.79 -29.23 2.93
C LYS A 121 12.09 -29.31 4.30
N GLU A 122 12.85 -29.55 5.37
CA GLU A 122 12.33 -29.55 6.73
C GLU A 122 11.79 -28.17 7.13
N ASP A 123 12.56 -27.10 6.87
CA ASP A 123 12.15 -25.73 7.18
C ASP A 123 10.90 -25.34 6.39
N GLU A 124 10.85 -25.66 5.09
CA GLU A 124 9.68 -25.39 4.24
C GLU A 124 8.41 -26.12 4.72
N ALA A 125 8.56 -27.37 5.18
CA ALA A 125 7.46 -28.15 5.74
C ALA A 125 6.97 -27.56 7.06
N ALA A 126 7.86 -26.99 7.88
CA ALA A 126 7.55 -26.33 9.15
C ALA A 126 6.89 -24.95 8.98
N LEU A 127 6.99 -24.32 7.80
CA LEU A 127 6.31 -23.06 7.51
C LEU A 127 4.81 -23.25 7.28
N ASP A 128 4.01 -22.47 8.00
CA ASP A 128 2.57 -22.38 7.74
C ASP A 128 2.26 -21.62 6.43
N THR A 129 0.99 -21.67 6.01
CA THR A 129 0.52 -21.06 4.76
C THR A 129 0.83 -19.56 4.63
N ASN A 130 0.73 -18.79 5.72
CA ASN A 130 1.00 -17.35 5.70
C ASN A 130 2.51 -17.09 5.69
N ALA A 131 3.27 -17.83 6.49
CA ALA A 131 4.73 -17.73 6.53
C ALA A 131 5.35 -18.05 5.17
N ARG A 132 4.79 -18.99 4.39
CA ARG A 132 5.23 -19.28 3.00
C ARG A 132 5.14 -18.10 2.04
N LEU A 133 4.38 -17.06 2.35
CA LEU A 133 4.30 -15.84 1.52
C LEU A 133 5.42 -14.83 1.80
N TRP A 134 6.38 -15.17 2.67
CA TRP A 134 7.39 -14.23 3.15
C TRP A 134 8.22 -13.55 2.06
N ARG A 135 8.59 -14.25 0.98
CA ARG A 135 9.32 -13.63 -0.15
C ARG A 135 8.49 -12.51 -0.79
N ALA A 136 7.19 -12.77 -0.99
CA ALA A 136 6.28 -11.74 -1.50
C ALA A 136 6.11 -10.59 -0.50
N THR A 137 6.12 -10.87 0.80
CA THR A 137 6.11 -9.85 1.86
C THR A 137 7.35 -8.98 1.84
N LEU A 138 8.55 -9.56 1.85
CA LEU A 138 9.82 -8.84 1.82
C LEU A 138 9.92 -7.96 0.58
N TRP A 139 9.57 -8.50 -0.58
CA TRP A 139 9.53 -7.73 -1.82
C TRP A 139 8.60 -6.51 -1.71
N ARG A 140 7.37 -6.71 -1.20
CA ARG A 140 6.43 -5.59 -0.98
C ARG A 140 6.99 -4.57 0.02
N SER A 141 7.63 -5.02 1.09
CA SER A 141 8.22 -4.15 2.11
C SER A 141 9.31 -3.26 1.53
N LEU A 142 10.18 -3.80 0.66
CA LEU A 142 11.20 -3.01 -0.05
C LEU A 142 10.59 -1.93 -0.95
N ILE A 143 9.53 -2.26 -1.70
CA ILE A 143 8.85 -1.28 -2.56
C ILE A 143 8.11 -0.22 -1.73
N LEU A 144 7.46 -0.62 -0.64
CA LEU A 144 6.82 0.30 0.29
C LEU A 144 7.83 1.26 0.94
N ALA A 145 9.03 0.78 1.26
CA ALA A 145 10.08 1.63 1.81
C ALA A 145 10.51 2.72 0.81
N GLU A 146 10.71 2.38 -0.47
CA GLU A 146 11.00 3.37 -1.52
C GLU A 146 9.85 4.39 -1.68
N LEU A 147 8.60 3.92 -1.62
CA LEU A 147 7.42 4.79 -1.72
C LEU A 147 7.29 5.75 -0.54
N VAL A 148 7.64 5.32 0.67
CA VAL A 148 7.67 6.18 1.87
C VAL A 148 8.63 7.36 1.68
N PHE A 149 9.72 7.17 0.93
CA PHE A 149 10.72 8.21 0.70
C PHE A 149 10.53 9.02 -0.58
N ALA A 150 9.68 8.55 -1.49
CA ALA A 150 9.32 9.25 -2.72
C ALA A 150 8.48 10.53 -2.49
N THR A 151 8.02 10.79 -1.26
CA THR A 151 7.13 11.92 -0.94
C THR A 151 7.91 13.13 -0.39
N SER A 152 8.28 14.09 -1.25
CA SER A 152 8.85 15.36 -0.79
C SER A 152 8.18 16.64 -1.33
N SER A 153 7.33 16.55 -2.36
CA SER A 153 6.43 17.63 -2.84
C SER A 153 5.80 17.23 -4.19
N THR A 154 6.53 16.40 -4.95
CA THR A 154 6.05 15.60 -6.07
C THR A 154 6.50 14.15 -5.86
N LEU A 155 5.62 13.18 -6.06
CA LEU A 155 5.93 11.75 -5.99
C LEU A 155 6.79 11.35 -7.20
N CYS A 156 8.08 11.13 -6.97
CA CYS A 156 8.95 10.51 -7.97
C CYS A 156 8.88 8.99 -7.83
N LEU A 157 8.29 8.31 -8.82
CA LEU A 157 8.13 6.85 -8.81
C LEU A 157 9.31 6.10 -9.41
N ASP A 158 10.38 6.78 -9.82
CA ASP A 158 11.52 6.15 -10.49
C ASP A 158 12.12 5.02 -9.64
N ALA A 159 12.46 5.30 -8.38
CA ALA A 159 13.03 4.30 -7.47
C ALA A 159 12.11 3.09 -7.23
N PRO A 160 10.82 3.25 -6.85
CA PRO A 160 9.94 2.10 -6.65
C PRO A 160 9.63 1.32 -7.95
N ILE A 161 9.55 1.99 -9.11
CA ILE A 161 9.34 1.31 -10.41
C ILE A 161 10.59 0.53 -10.82
N LEU A 162 11.78 1.13 -10.72
CA LEU A 162 13.04 0.42 -10.99
C LEU A 162 13.19 -0.79 -10.07
N ARG A 163 12.87 -0.64 -8.78
CA ARG A 163 12.92 -1.75 -7.83
C ARG A 163 11.93 -2.86 -8.16
N LEU A 164 10.71 -2.50 -8.58
CA LEU A 164 9.73 -3.48 -9.07
C LEU A 164 10.31 -4.31 -10.22
N PHE A 165 10.86 -3.67 -11.25
CA PHE A 165 11.38 -4.38 -12.42
C PHE A 165 12.64 -5.18 -12.11
N ASN A 166 13.59 -4.61 -11.35
CA ASN A 166 14.79 -5.33 -10.94
C ASN A 166 14.47 -6.62 -10.18
N LEU A 167 13.55 -6.56 -9.21
CA LEU A 167 13.15 -7.74 -8.45
C LEU A 167 12.29 -8.69 -9.29
N HIS A 168 11.46 -8.16 -10.20
CA HIS A 168 10.70 -8.98 -11.14
C HIS A 168 11.60 -9.80 -12.05
N ASP A 169 12.70 -9.24 -12.54
CA ASP A 169 13.61 -9.93 -13.44
C ASP A 169 14.45 -10.97 -12.68
N LYS A 170 14.89 -10.63 -11.47
CA LYS A 170 15.58 -11.55 -10.56
C LYS A 170 14.69 -12.70 -10.05
N ARG A 171 13.35 -12.58 -10.09
CA ARG A 171 12.47 -13.61 -9.53
C ARG A 171 12.66 -15.01 -10.13
N ARG A 172 13.12 -15.09 -11.38
CA ARG A 172 13.40 -16.37 -12.06
C ARG A 172 14.56 -17.13 -11.43
N SER A 173 15.43 -16.42 -10.71
CA SER A 173 16.54 -16.97 -9.94
C SER A 173 16.22 -17.17 -8.46
N PHE A 174 14.98 -16.92 -8.03
CA PHE A 174 14.60 -17.32 -6.67
C PHE A 174 14.67 -18.85 -6.57
N PRO A 175 15.27 -19.38 -5.50
CA PRO A 175 15.30 -20.82 -5.30
C PRO A 175 13.90 -21.38 -5.33
N SER A 176 13.76 -22.60 -5.87
CA SER A 176 12.49 -23.22 -6.24
C SER A 176 11.42 -22.99 -5.18
N ASP A 177 10.56 -22.00 -5.44
CA ASP A 177 9.40 -21.73 -4.61
C ASP A 177 8.49 -22.96 -4.76
N PRO A 178 8.07 -23.64 -3.69
CA PRO A 178 7.18 -24.82 -3.78
C PRO A 178 5.85 -24.51 -4.49
N SER A 179 5.61 -23.25 -4.83
CA SER A 179 4.60 -22.79 -5.79
C SER A 179 5.23 -21.90 -6.87
N PRO A 180 5.72 -22.46 -8.00
CA PRO A 180 6.43 -21.71 -9.07
C PRO A 180 5.66 -20.56 -9.76
N GLY A 181 4.44 -20.25 -9.30
CA GLY A 181 3.58 -19.18 -9.81
C GLY A 181 3.06 -18.18 -8.76
N ARG A 182 3.55 -18.19 -7.51
CA ARG A 182 2.96 -17.37 -6.43
C ARG A 182 3.66 -16.06 -6.09
N THR A 183 4.93 -15.86 -6.43
CA THR A 183 5.57 -14.54 -6.31
C THR A 183 5.21 -13.65 -7.50
N SER A 184 3.90 -13.35 -7.62
CA SER A 184 3.43 -12.36 -8.57
C SER A 184 3.92 -10.97 -8.15
N ALA A 185 4.41 -10.18 -9.10
CA ALA A 185 4.72 -8.78 -8.87
C ALA A 185 3.46 -7.90 -8.82
N TRP A 186 2.28 -8.47 -9.15
CA TRP A 186 1.02 -7.74 -9.19
C TRP A 186 0.65 -7.03 -7.87
N PRO A 187 0.78 -7.66 -6.69
CA PRO A 187 0.53 -6.96 -5.44
C PRO A 187 1.46 -5.76 -5.21
N ALA A 188 2.69 -5.82 -5.74
CA ALA A 188 3.61 -4.67 -5.71
C ALA A 188 3.19 -3.56 -6.68
N VAL A 189 2.69 -3.91 -7.87
CA VAL A 189 2.06 -2.95 -8.79
C VAL A 189 0.87 -2.26 -8.14
N LEU A 190 -0.02 -3.02 -7.49
CA LEU A 190 -1.17 -2.47 -6.76
C LEU A 190 -0.74 -1.50 -5.65
N ILE A 191 0.37 -1.79 -4.98
CA ILE A 191 0.95 -0.90 -3.97
C ILE A 191 1.41 0.42 -4.60
N ILE A 192 2.22 0.38 -5.67
CA ILE A 192 2.70 1.59 -6.36
C ILE A 192 1.51 2.42 -6.85
N VAL A 193 0.56 1.77 -7.51
CA VAL A 193 -0.65 2.42 -8.06
C VAL A 193 -1.53 2.97 -6.95
N GLY A 194 -1.58 2.33 -5.79
CA GLY A 194 -2.27 2.85 -4.60
C GLY A 194 -1.77 4.24 -4.18
N HIS A 195 -0.48 4.53 -4.39
CA HIS A 195 0.17 5.78 -4.02
C HIS A 195 0.14 6.84 -5.14
N VAL A 196 -0.23 6.47 -6.37
CA VAL A 196 -0.46 7.43 -7.45
C VAL A 196 -1.67 8.29 -7.11
N GLY A 197 -1.44 9.54 -6.69
CA GLY A 197 -2.46 10.55 -6.41
C GLY A 197 -2.60 11.59 -7.54
N PRO A 198 -3.63 12.45 -7.48
CA PRO A 198 -3.80 13.53 -8.44
C PRO A 198 -2.76 14.63 -8.18
N ASN A 199 -1.91 14.90 -9.18
CA ASN A 199 -0.80 15.88 -9.22
C ASN A 199 0.60 15.38 -8.86
N ASP A 200 0.78 14.10 -8.55
CA ASP A 200 2.02 13.73 -7.86
C ASP A 200 3.15 13.26 -8.78
N CYS A 201 2.87 12.71 -9.98
CA CYS A 201 3.86 11.97 -10.76
C CYS A 201 4.69 12.80 -11.76
N SER A 202 4.57 14.13 -11.80
CA SER A 202 5.20 14.97 -12.84
C SER A 202 6.73 14.86 -12.91
N SER A 203 7.38 14.50 -11.80
CA SER A 203 8.83 14.30 -11.70
C SER A 203 9.28 12.88 -12.10
N THR A 204 8.36 11.96 -12.39
CA THR A 204 8.68 10.58 -12.77
C THR A 204 9.12 10.51 -14.24
N ASN A 205 10.13 9.70 -14.52
CA ASN A 205 10.57 9.42 -15.88
C ASN A 205 9.44 8.80 -16.73
N VAL A 206 9.10 9.47 -17.83
CA VAL A 206 7.99 9.07 -18.71
C VAL A 206 8.16 7.65 -19.25
N ARG A 207 9.38 7.22 -19.59
CA ARG A 207 9.61 5.87 -20.14
C ARG A 207 9.34 4.80 -19.07
N LEU A 208 9.84 5.01 -17.85
CA LEU A 208 9.57 4.09 -16.73
C LEU A 208 8.08 4.01 -16.40
N TYR A 209 7.39 5.15 -16.46
CA TYR A 209 5.94 5.19 -16.24
C TYR A 209 5.17 4.42 -17.33
N GLU A 210 5.53 4.59 -18.60
CA GLU A 210 4.94 3.83 -19.71
C GLU A 210 5.23 2.32 -19.62
N ASP A 211 6.42 1.93 -19.13
CA ASP A 211 6.73 0.53 -18.85
C ASP A 211 5.81 -0.05 -17.76
N LEU A 212 5.56 0.72 -16.70
CA LEU A 212 4.62 0.33 -15.65
C LEU A 212 3.20 0.16 -16.21
N ILE A 213 2.74 1.08 -17.07
CA ILE A 213 1.43 0.95 -17.71
C ILE A 213 1.34 -0.32 -18.56
N ARG A 214 2.32 -0.54 -19.45
CA ARG A 214 2.36 -1.74 -20.31
C ARG A 214 2.35 -3.03 -19.49
N TYR A 215 3.11 -3.05 -18.39
CA TYR A 215 3.13 -4.17 -17.46
C TYR A 215 1.76 -4.41 -16.84
N ALA A 216 1.09 -3.36 -16.34
CA ALA A 216 -0.19 -3.48 -15.68
C ALA A 216 -1.29 -3.93 -16.64
N GLU A 217 -1.40 -3.30 -17.82
CA GLU A 217 -2.37 -3.66 -18.86
C GLU A 217 -2.15 -5.10 -19.35
N GLY A 218 -0.90 -5.52 -19.52
CA GLY A 218 -0.54 -6.89 -19.89
C GLY A 218 -0.94 -7.93 -18.83
N PHE A 219 -0.83 -7.58 -17.55
CA PHE A 219 -1.27 -8.45 -16.46
C PHE A 219 -2.80 -8.55 -16.38
N GLU A 220 -3.51 -7.44 -16.53
CA GLU A 220 -4.98 -7.39 -16.53
C GLU A 220 -5.57 -8.22 -17.68
N LYS A 221 -5.05 -8.09 -18.90
CA LYS A 221 -5.47 -8.91 -20.05
C LYS A 221 -5.35 -10.41 -19.80
N LYS A 222 -4.31 -10.85 -19.07
CA LYS A 222 -4.12 -12.26 -18.70
C LYS A 222 -5.06 -12.73 -17.59
N LYS A 223 -5.58 -11.82 -16.75
CA LYS A 223 -6.42 -12.11 -15.58
C LYS A 223 -7.92 -11.94 -15.83
N GLN A 224 -8.32 -11.38 -16.98
CA GLN A 224 -9.72 -11.10 -17.37
C GLN A 224 -10.65 -12.34 -17.46
N GLN A 225 -10.21 -13.52 -17.03
CA GLN A 225 -11.09 -14.67 -16.78
C GLN A 225 -11.84 -14.59 -15.44
N ASN A 226 -11.46 -13.72 -14.50
CA ASN A 226 -12.16 -13.57 -13.21
C ASN A 226 -12.57 -12.12 -12.94
N HIS A 227 -13.88 -11.89 -12.90
CA HIS A 227 -14.56 -10.62 -12.65
C HIS A 227 -13.95 -9.80 -11.49
N PHE A 228 -13.47 -8.59 -11.80
CA PHE A 228 -13.34 -7.52 -10.79
C PHE A 228 -13.77 -6.17 -11.39
N PRO A 229 -14.84 -5.54 -10.87
CA PRO A 229 -15.32 -4.22 -11.30
C PRO A 229 -14.64 -3.08 -10.54
N ALA A 230 -13.39 -3.26 -10.09
CA ALA A 230 -12.58 -2.14 -9.61
C ALA A 230 -11.94 -1.46 -10.82
N LEU A 231 -11.92 -0.13 -10.85
CA LEU A 231 -11.16 0.66 -11.82
C LEU A 231 -9.80 0.01 -12.10
N SER A 232 -9.58 -0.33 -13.36
CA SER A 232 -8.40 -1.07 -13.78
C SER A 232 -7.18 -0.22 -13.46
N VAL A 233 -6.13 -0.89 -13.01
CA VAL A 233 -4.84 -0.29 -12.70
C VAL A 233 -4.33 0.50 -13.89
N GLY A 234 -4.51 -0.05 -15.11
CA GLY A 234 -4.17 0.64 -16.35
C GLY A 234 -4.91 1.98 -16.50
N CYS A 235 -6.22 2.02 -16.26
CA CYS A 235 -7.00 3.26 -16.31
C CYS A 235 -6.50 4.31 -15.31
N LYS A 236 -6.18 3.93 -14.07
CA LYS A 236 -5.66 4.87 -13.06
C LYS A 236 -4.30 5.44 -13.49
N LEU A 237 -3.41 4.61 -14.01
CA LEU A 237 -2.09 5.06 -14.47
C LEU A 237 -2.20 5.99 -15.69
N ARG A 238 -3.03 5.66 -16.69
CA ARG A 238 -3.27 6.52 -17.87
C ARG A 238 -3.86 7.88 -17.47
N LEU A 239 -4.78 7.89 -16.50
CA LEU A 239 -5.38 9.13 -16.00
C LEU A 239 -4.36 10.03 -15.28
N CYS A 240 -3.39 9.43 -14.60
CA CYS A 240 -2.36 10.14 -13.84
C CYS A 240 -1.00 10.23 -14.57
N HIS A 241 -0.97 10.01 -15.89
CA HIS A 241 0.26 10.03 -16.66
C HIS A 241 0.99 11.38 -16.56
N PRO A 242 2.33 11.40 -16.37
CA PRO A 242 3.09 12.63 -16.09
C PRO A 242 2.98 13.71 -17.18
N THR A 243 2.90 13.33 -18.45
CA THR A 243 2.95 14.28 -19.60
C THR A 243 1.78 14.17 -20.58
N ARG A 244 0.92 13.16 -20.41
CA ARG A 244 -0.13 12.77 -21.38
C ARG A 244 -1.32 12.13 -20.64
N PRO A 245 -1.88 12.80 -19.63
CA PRO A 245 -2.98 12.24 -18.88
C PRO A 245 -4.16 11.97 -19.83
N ASN A 246 -4.79 10.81 -19.71
CA ASN A 246 -5.88 10.40 -20.59
C ASN A 246 -7.05 9.83 -19.79
N ALA A 247 -8.20 10.50 -19.86
CA ALA A 247 -9.42 10.11 -19.16
C ALA A 247 -10.28 9.09 -19.94
N GLU A 248 -10.04 8.87 -21.23
CA GLU A 248 -10.90 8.04 -22.08
C GLU A 248 -10.98 6.57 -21.63
N PRO A 249 -9.88 5.87 -21.28
CA PRO A 249 -9.95 4.51 -20.76
C PRO A 249 -10.76 4.43 -19.45
N PHE A 250 -10.56 5.42 -18.58
CA PHE A 250 -11.25 5.54 -17.30
C PHE A 250 -12.76 5.74 -17.49
N LEU A 251 -13.15 6.60 -18.43
CA LEU A 251 -14.53 6.87 -18.82
C LEU A 251 -15.24 5.62 -19.36
N ARG A 252 -14.60 4.88 -20.28
CA ARG A 252 -15.15 3.65 -20.83
C ARG A 252 -15.42 2.62 -19.74
N GLN A 253 -14.48 2.46 -18.82
CA GLN A 253 -14.64 1.52 -17.72
C GLN A 253 -15.75 1.94 -16.75
N LEU A 254 -15.90 3.23 -16.47
CA LEU A 254 -17.01 3.73 -15.66
C LEU A 254 -18.37 3.49 -16.30
N LYS A 255 -18.50 3.70 -17.62
CA LYS A 255 -19.73 3.40 -18.35
C LYS A 255 -20.10 1.91 -18.26
N LEU A 256 -19.13 1.03 -18.53
CA LEU A 256 -19.32 -0.42 -18.39
C LEU A 256 -19.72 -0.81 -16.96
N GLN A 257 -19.12 -0.18 -15.94
CA GLN A 257 -19.46 -0.44 -14.55
C GLN A 257 -20.87 0.03 -14.19
N GLN A 258 -21.30 1.19 -14.69
CA GLN A 258 -22.68 1.67 -14.48
C GLN A 258 -23.72 0.78 -15.16
N GLU A 259 -23.40 0.23 -16.34
CA GLU A 259 -24.25 -0.73 -17.03
C GLU A 259 -24.39 -2.02 -16.22
N LEU A 260 -23.30 -2.52 -15.63
CA LEU A 260 -23.31 -3.72 -14.78
C LEU A 260 -23.97 -3.50 -13.41
N ASP A 261 -23.82 -2.31 -12.81
CA ASP A 261 -24.44 -1.97 -11.52
C ASP A 261 -25.96 -1.78 -11.62
N ARG A 262 -26.53 -1.64 -12.83
CA ARG A 262 -27.99 -1.60 -13.06
C ARG A 262 -28.66 -2.96 -12.90
N ASP A 263 -27.90 -4.06 -12.89
CA ASP A 263 -28.41 -5.43 -12.81
C ASP A 263 -28.45 -6.01 -11.36
N ASP A 264 -28.70 -5.18 -10.35
CA ASP A 264 -29.03 -5.58 -8.96
C ASP A 264 -28.05 -6.55 -8.24
N LEU A 265 -26.74 -6.31 -8.37
CA LEU A 265 -25.74 -7.03 -7.55
C LEU A 265 -25.57 -6.41 -6.13
N PRO A 266 -25.53 -7.23 -5.06
CA PRO A 266 -25.46 -6.73 -3.69
C PRO A 266 -24.12 -6.02 -3.41
N ALA A 267 -24.24 -4.76 -2.96
CA ALA A 267 -23.10 -3.90 -2.65
C ALA A 267 -22.27 -4.43 -1.46
N ASN A 268 -21.08 -4.96 -1.74
CA ASN A 268 -20.18 -5.47 -0.71
C ASN A 268 -19.36 -4.33 -0.03
N ARG A 269 -18.85 -4.56 1.18
CA ARG A 269 -18.07 -3.57 1.98
C ARG A 269 -16.83 -3.03 1.26
N ALA A 270 -16.23 -3.81 0.35
CA ALA A 270 -15.09 -3.40 -0.49
C ALA A 270 -15.44 -2.21 -1.42
N THR A 271 -16.71 -2.06 -1.77
CA THR A 271 -17.21 -0.97 -2.62
C THR A 271 -17.13 0.39 -1.91
N PHE A 272 -17.05 0.45 -0.57
CA PHE A 272 -17.02 1.72 0.17
C PHE A 272 -15.64 2.41 0.23
N LYS A 273 -14.53 1.68 0.42
CA LYS A 273 -13.17 2.27 0.36
C LYS A 273 -12.76 2.66 -1.07
N ALA A 274 -13.26 1.94 -2.08
CA ALA A 274 -13.07 2.28 -3.48
C ALA A 274 -13.75 3.61 -3.87
N ARG A 275 -14.82 4.02 -3.17
CA ARG A 275 -15.62 5.21 -3.51
C ARG A 275 -14.93 6.56 -3.26
N ALA A 276 -14.16 6.71 -2.18
CA ALA A 276 -13.43 7.96 -1.93
C ALA A 276 -12.30 8.17 -2.96
N SER A 277 -11.56 7.11 -3.26
CA SER A 277 -10.51 7.09 -4.30
C SER A 277 -11.10 7.34 -5.69
N LEU A 278 -12.29 6.78 -5.98
CA LEU A 278 -13.02 7.03 -7.22
C LEU A 278 -13.42 8.50 -7.38
N MET A 279 -13.94 9.16 -6.35
CA MET A 279 -14.31 10.58 -6.41
C MET A 279 -13.11 11.49 -6.68
N GLU A 280 -11.93 11.11 -6.22
CA GLU A 280 -10.69 11.83 -6.48
C GLU A 280 -10.21 11.64 -7.93
N LEU A 281 -10.34 10.43 -8.47
CA LEU A 281 -10.06 10.14 -9.89
C LEU A 281 -11.05 10.82 -10.82
N ILE A 282 -12.34 10.87 -10.47
CA ILE A 282 -13.38 11.62 -11.20
C ILE A 282 -12.98 13.10 -11.30
N LYS A 283 -12.58 13.74 -10.19
CA LYS A 283 -12.09 15.14 -10.22
C LYS A 283 -10.91 15.33 -11.17
N ARG A 284 -9.99 14.37 -11.24
CA ARG A 284 -8.85 14.44 -12.16
C ARG A 284 -9.30 14.30 -13.61
N ALA A 285 -10.23 13.39 -13.89
CA ALA A 285 -10.82 13.26 -15.21
C ALA A 285 -11.54 14.54 -15.64
N GLU A 286 -12.22 15.27 -14.74
CA GLU A 286 -12.77 16.61 -15.04
C GLU A 286 -11.68 17.59 -15.49
N VAL A 287 -10.55 17.63 -14.78
CA VAL A 287 -9.42 18.52 -15.13
C VAL A 287 -8.84 18.16 -16.50
N VAL A 288 -8.58 16.87 -16.76
CA VAL A 288 -8.01 16.43 -18.04
C VAL A 288 -8.95 16.76 -19.20
N LEU A 289 -10.24 16.48 -19.04
CA LEU A 289 -11.23 16.77 -20.08
C LEU A 289 -11.41 18.28 -20.29
N SER A 290 -11.29 19.09 -19.24
CA SER A 290 -11.34 20.55 -19.39
C SER A 290 -10.18 21.14 -20.20
N LEU A 291 -9.10 20.38 -20.40
CA LEU A 291 -7.96 20.76 -21.25
C LEU A 291 -8.15 20.36 -22.73
N ASP A 292 -8.91 19.28 -23.01
CA ASP A 292 -9.02 18.68 -24.35
C ASP A 292 -10.41 18.84 -25.02
N ASP A 293 -11.51 18.91 -24.26
CA ASP A 293 -12.89 19.07 -24.77
C ASP A 293 -13.82 19.74 -23.72
N PRO A 294 -14.10 21.04 -23.84
CA PRO A 294 -14.75 21.81 -22.77
C PRO A 294 -16.26 21.56 -22.58
N GLN A 295 -16.99 20.91 -23.51
CA GLN A 295 -18.46 20.88 -23.43
C GLN A 295 -19.13 19.50 -23.38
N GLY A 296 -18.61 18.47 -24.02
CA GLY A 296 -19.28 17.16 -24.10
C GLY A 296 -18.95 16.24 -22.91
N ALA A 297 -17.70 15.78 -22.86
CA ALA A 297 -17.25 14.79 -21.87
C ALA A 297 -17.26 15.34 -20.43
N LEU A 298 -17.00 16.64 -20.26
CA LEU A 298 -17.01 17.31 -18.95
C LEU A 298 -18.41 17.34 -18.33
N GLY A 299 -19.44 17.63 -19.12
CA GLY A 299 -20.83 17.67 -18.64
C GLY A 299 -21.32 16.31 -18.15
N TRP A 300 -21.03 15.24 -18.91
CA TRP A 300 -21.36 13.87 -18.49
C TRP A 300 -20.64 13.45 -17.20
N LEU A 301 -19.38 13.85 -17.03
CA LEU A 301 -18.57 13.50 -15.87
C LEU A 301 -19.03 14.26 -14.61
N GLN A 302 -19.44 15.52 -14.76
CA GLN A 302 -20.08 16.31 -13.70
C GLN A 302 -21.44 15.73 -13.29
N GLN A 303 -22.26 15.27 -14.25
CA GLN A 303 -23.51 14.58 -13.96
C GLN A 303 -23.28 13.25 -13.23
N THR A 304 -22.28 12.48 -13.66
CA THR A 304 -21.88 11.23 -13.01
C THR A 304 -21.39 11.48 -11.58
N LYS A 305 -20.57 12.52 -11.37
CA LYS A 305 -20.12 12.98 -10.04
C LYS A 305 -21.30 13.37 -9.16
N HIS A 306 -22.25 14.13 -9.69
CA HIS A 306 -23.47 14.51 -8.98
C HIS A 306 -24.32 13.29 -8.63
N ALA A 307 -24.53 12.35 -9.55
CA ALA A 307 -25.25 11.11 -9.30
C ALA A 307 -24.58 10.26 -8.22
N TYR A 308 -23.25 10.13 -8.23
CA TYR A 308 -22.50 9.45 -7.17
C TYR A 308 -22.62 10.16 -5.81
N GLN A 309 -22.57 11.50 -5.78
CA GLN A 309 -22.75 12.29 -4.55
C GLN A 309 -24.18 12.20 -4.01
N THR A 310 -25.19 12.21 -4.89
CA THR A 310 -26.61 12.10 -4.54
C THR A 310 -26.96 10.68 -4.07
N ALA A 311 -26.46 9.64 -4.74
CA ALA A 311 -26.58 8.26 -4.28
C ALA A 311 -25.87 8.04 -2.92
N PHE A 312 -24.78 8.77 -2.65
CA PHE A 312 -24.10 8.78 -1.36
C PHE A 312 -24.93 9.46 -0.27
N ALA A 313 -25.51 10.63 -0.56
CA ALA A 313 -26.39 11.34 0.38
C ALA A 313 -27.64 10.50 0.69
N GLN A 314 -28.27 9.91 -0.32
CA GLN A 314 -29.46 9.07 -0.15
C GLN A 314 -29.16 7.76 0.59
N ARG A 315 -28.01 7.12 0.38
CA ARG A 315 -27.61 5.93 1.17
C ARG A 315 -27.15 6.27 2.59
N GLY A 316 -26.52 7.42 2.81
CA GLY A 316 -26.21 7.94 4.15
C GLY A 316 -27.49 8.23 4.93
N VAL A 317 -28.48 8.84 4.29
CA VAL A 317 -29.82 9.04 4.84
C VAL A 317 -30.52 7.71 5.09
N MET A 318 -30.44 6.73 4.18
CA MET A 318 -31.02 5.38 4.40
C MET A 318 -30.35 4.63 5.54
N ASN A 319 -29.04 4.78 5.77
CA ASN A 319 -28.36 4.18 6.93
C ASN A 319 -28.75 4.86 8.23
N ILE A 320 -28.92 6.19 8.25
CA ILE A 320 -29.42 6.95 9.40
C ILE A 320 -30.89 6.60 9.66
N VAL A 321 -31.70 6.43 8.63
CA VAL A 321 -33.10 5.99 8.72
C VAL A 321 -33.17 4.54 9.19
N ARG A 322 -32.27 3.66 8.71
CA ARG A 322 -32.18 2.26 9.16
C ARG A 322 -31.70 2.16 10.61
N GLU A 323 -30.72 2.94 11.04
CA GLU A 323 -30.31 3.01 12.45
C GLU A 323 -31.42 3.57 13.33
N LYS A 324 -32.16 4.59 12.87
CA LYS A 324 -33.33 5.11 13.59
C LYS A 324 -34.47 4.09 13.65
N ILE A 325 -34.71 3.32 12.60
CA ILE A 325 -35.70 2.23 12.56
C ILE A 325 -35.26 1.05 13.45
N VAL A 326 -33.98 0.67 13.42
CA VAL A 326 -33.44 -0.40 14.27
C VAL A 326 -33.45 -0.01 15.74
N ASN A 327 -33.15 1.25 16.07
CA ASN A 327 -33.25 1.76 17.44
C ASN A 327 -34.72 1.83 17.90
N ALA A 328 -35.65 2.27 17.03
CA ALA A 328 -37.08 2.29 17.33
C ALA A 328 -37.69 0.88 17.49
N LEU A 329 -37.18 -0.12 16.76
CA LEU A 329 -37.63 -1.52 16.83
C LEU A 329 -36.88 -2.33 17.91
N GLY A 330 -35.72 -1.87 18.38
CA GLY A 330 -34.96 -2.46 19.47
C GLY A 330 -35.59 -2.19 20.84
N ASP A 331 -36.25 -1.04 21.01
CA ASP A 331 -36.97 -0.69 22.24
C ASP A 331 -38.32 -1.41 22.40
N SER A 332 -38.83 -2.05 21.34
CA SER A 332 -40.09 -2.82 21.37
C SER A 332 -39.91 -4.30 21.75
N ARG A 333 -38.68 -4.74 22.04
CA ARG A 333 -38.37 -6.10 22.55
C ARG A 333 -37.80 -6.07 23.97
N LYS A 334 -38.49 -5.42 24.90
CA LYS A 334 -38.48 -5.87 26.30
C LYS A 334 -39.76 -6.68 26.53
N PRO A 335 -39.68 -7.99 26.80
CA PRO A 335 -40.85 -8.72 27.27
C PRO A 335 -41.22 -8.15 28.64
N SER A 336 -42.48 -7.70 28.75
CA SER A 336 -43.13 -7.43 30.02
C SER A 336 -43.07 -8.70 30.87
N GLN A 337 -42.18 -8.73 31.85
CA GLN A 337 -42.28 -9.67 32.97
C GLN A 337 -43.40 -9.15 33.89
N HIS A 338 -44.56 -9.79 33.78
CA HIS A 338 -45.51 -9.94 34.88
C HIS A 338 -45.81 -11.43 35.03
#